data_AF-W0IY95-F1
#
_entry.id   AF-W0IY95-F1
#
_cell.length_a   1.000
_cell.length_b   1.000
_cell.length_c   1.000
_cell.angle_alpha   90.00
_cell.angle_beta   90.00
_cell.angle_gamma   90.00
#
_symmetry.space_group_name_H-M   'P 1'
#
loop_
_entity.id
_entity.type
_entity.pdbx_description
1 polymer ?
#
loop_
_entity_poly.entity_id
_entity_poly.type
_entity_poly.pdbx_seq_one_letter_code
_entity_poly.pdbx_strand_id
1 'polypeptide(L)'
;MKCARQPSPVALFIPSAVVLFSAGCLASFAHAATTIVTNESQLASGEVTHVVNTYDLGGGGLTLGAGDTLGLGGYVANTGNPNNVPVALSGGPLVIDNGGVFDLQQAWKNSNPAQGSVQYNTSALTLNSGGIINFGAASTVADRGYGAVTGDFRLLIGGNLNLNGGTLSSSVASPQLWLKGGSNVIRSSVILPSSLAVVLNAAGSIANPQALTSEVGLGRVLIRYGGNQVTALSATGVTSDGLNVDQIQFYQQNSGASSTLKLESDLATRAPTITGGPASGNVAYTIDTNGHTFDITASNARFEPGRPNGNTATTWNLSGGGVIDAHSFRFNLHDNVSVNIGANTTLVAHANNVTNSLGTQASGTVDATSTFIYAAADSAHKSFLNANVAIGKVVAEKGIIDAASDLDIRGGLVIQADGVFDAKNFTVTTLSYTFGVDGIRHGKIAADNAISLTAKDLVFDFAVAPIGGETYSFFTTSVTGTANSVSVTFSGTNALALVNDSGIWSATLDGLVYSFDQSVGSLAITAAVPEPAMLAVLMGVSAFLLGIARRRMARE
;
A
#
# COMPACT_ATOMS: atom_id res chain seq x y z
N MET A 1 -75.16 55.67 5.45
CA MET A 1 -74.92 54.55 4.53
C MET A 1 -73.71 54.93 3.68
N LYS A 2 -72.62 54.14 3.79
CA LYS A 2 -71.34 54.15 3.06
C LYS A 2 -70.44 55.41 3.10
N CYS A 3 -69.36 55.27 3.88
CA CYS A 3 -68.12 56.06 3.85
C CYS A 3 -67.18 55.62 2.71
N ALA A 4 -66.59 56.63 2.08
CA ALA A 4 -65.20 56.83 1.65
C ALA A 4 -64.35 55.68 1.05
N ARG A 5 -63.73 55.99 -0.10
CA ARG A 5 -62.46 55.39 -0.55
C ARG A 5 -61.56 56.43 -1.23
N GLN A 6 -60.32 56.47 -0.76
CA GLN A 6 -59.08 56.80 -1.47
C GLN A 6 -57.92 56.19 -0.64
N PRO A 7 -56.68 56.05 -1.14
CA PRO A 7 -56.21 55.46 -2.41
C PRO A 7 -55.19 54.30 -2.15
N SER A 8 -54.66 53.71 -3.22
CA SER A 8 -53.77 52.53 -3.28
C SER A 8 -52.48 52.57 -2.41
N PRO A 9 -51.87 51.40 -2.17
CA PRO A 9 -50.55 51.17 -2.79
C PRO A 9 -50.33 49.76 -3.37
N VAL A 10 -49.34 49.73 -4.26
CA VAL A 10 -48.74 48.60 -4.98
C VAL A 10 -48.21 47.52 -4.02
N ALA A 11 -48.52 46.25 -4.30
CA ALA A 11 -47.88 45.09 -3.69
C ALA A 11 -47.25 44.22 -4.80
N LEU A 12 -45.92 44.16 -4.76
CA LEU A 12 -45.05 43.27 -5.51
C LEU A 12 -45.24 41.84 -4.94
N PHE A 13 -45.84 40.93 -5.71
CA PHE A 13 -45.88 39.50 -5.36
C PHE A 13 -44.72 38.78 -6.04
N ILE A 14 -43.73 38.39 -5.24
CA ILE A 14 -42.73 37.37 -5.57
C ILE A 14 -43.42 36.02 -5.35
N PRO A 15 -43.47 35.08 -6.32
CA PRO A 15 -44.00 33.75 -6.04
C PRO A 15 -42.97 32.99 -5.20
N SER A 16 -43.36 32.69 -3.96
CA SER A 16 -42.66 31.82 -3.04
C SER A 16 -42.53 30.41 -3.64
N ALA A 17 -41.32 29.85 -3.59
CA ALA A 17 -41.06 28.47 -3.97
C ALA A 17 -41.88 27.51 -3.08
N VAL A 18 -42.85 26.82 -3.68
CA VAL A 18 -43.52 25.68 -3.05
C VAL A 18 -42.60 24.47 -3.22
N VAL A 19 -41.94 24.05 -2.14
CA VAL A 19 -41.28 22.75 -2.05
C VAL A 19 -42.35 21.73 -1.69
N LEU A 20 -42.81 20.95 -2.67
CA LEU A 20 -43.67 19.79 -2.44
C LEU A 20 -42.80 18.61 -1.99
N PHE A 21 -42.86 18.26 -0.70
CA PHE A 21 -42.34 16.99 -0.18
C PHE A 21 -43.40 15.89 -0.39
N SER A 22 -43.18 14.96 -1.32
CA SER A 22 -43.91 13.69 -1.34
C SER A 22 -43.15 12.66 -0.50
N ALA A 23 -43.42 12.60 0.80
CA ALA A 23 -42.92 11.52 1.66
C ALA A 23 -43.84 10.30 1.52
N GLY A 24 -43.41 9.30 0.74
CA GLY A 24 -44.04 7.97 0.73
C GLY A 24 -43.45 7.11 1.85
N CYS A 25 -44.28 6.64 2.79
CA CYS A 25 -43.86 5.66 3.79
C CYS A 25 -43.91 4.25 3.17
N LEU A 26 -42.77 3.54 3.18
CA LEU A 26 -42.65 2.17 2.63
C LEU A 26 -42.72 1.09 3.71
N ALA A 27 -42.96 1.46 4.98
CA ALA A 27 -42.94 0.53 6.09
C ALA A 27 -44.09 -0.48 5.98
N SER A 28 -43.74 -1.78 6.00
CA SER A 28 -44.61 -2.97 5.98
C SER A 28 -45.19 -3.42 4.61
N PHE A 29 -44.32 -3.91 3.73
CA PHE A 29 -44.74 -4.86 2.68
C PHE A 29 -44.08 -6.21 2.94
N ALA A 30 -44.82 -7.12 3.58
CA ALA A 30 -44.49 -8.54 3.63
C ALA A 30 -45.39 -9.27 2.62
N HIS A 31 -45.07 -9.17 1.33
CA HIS A 31 -45.74 -9.96 0.28
C HIS A 31 -44.70 -10.41 -0.74
N ALA A 32 -44.71 -11.71 -1.06
CA ALA A 32 -43.84 -12.30 -2.08
C ALA A 32 -44.09 -11.65 -3.44
N ALA A 33 -43.01 -11.30 -4.13
CA ALA A 33 -42.99 -10.71 -5.47
C ALA A 33 -43.62 -9.31 -5.59
N THR A 34 -43.23 -8.40 -4.70
CA THR A 34 -43.66 -6.99 -4.77
C THR A 34 -42.64 -6.16 -5.55
N THR A 35 -43.03 -5.65 -6.72
CA THR A 35 -42.27 -4.60 -7.42
C THR A 35 -42.72 -3.24 -6.92
N ILE A 36 -41.88 -2.56 -6.15
CA ILE A 36 -42.09 -1.19 -5.72
C ILE A 36 -41.39 -0.26 -6.72
N VAL A 37 -42.19 0.33 -7.62
CA VAL A 37 -41.77 1.42 -8.52
C VAL A 37 -42.39 2.72 -8.02
N THR A 38 -41.59 3.61 -7.46
CA THR A 38 -42.10 4.79 -6.75
C THR A 38 -42.15 6.08 -7.57
N ASN A 39 -42.00 5.99 -8.89
CA ASN A 39 -42.01 7.16 -9.77
C ASN A 39 -43.40 7.43 -10.33
N GLU A 40 -44.33 7.93 -9.52
CA GLU A 40 -45.54 8.54 -10.07
C GLU A 40 -45.15 9.81 -10.87
N SER A 41 -45.69 9.91 -12.08
CA SER A 41 -45.58 11.07 -12.97
C SER A 41 -46.20 12.32 -12.32
N GLN A 42 -45.50 12.98 -11.39
CA GLN A 42 -45.96 14.25 -10.81
C GLN A 42 -45.58 15.49 -11.62
N LEU A 43 -44.86 15.33 -12.74
CA LEU A 43 -44.58 16.42 -13.69
C LEU A 43 -45.64 16.42 -14.81
N ALA A 44 -46.89 16.72 -14.46
CA ALA A 44 -48.01 16.85 -15.40
C ALA A 44 -48.19 18.28 -15.96
N SER A 45 -47.49 19.27 -15.43
CA SER A 45 -47.46 20.62 -15.95
C SER A 45 -46.00 21.07 -16.01
N GLY A 46 -45.63 21.91 -16.97
CA GLY A 46 -44.26 22.44 -17.15
C GLY A 46 -43.76 23.33 -16.00
N GLU A 47 -44.16 23.05 -14.77
CA GLU A 47 -43.70 23.71 -13.57
C GLU A 47 -42.40 23.10 -13.03
N VAL A 48 -41.58 24.01 -12.56
CA VAL A 48 -40.17 23.83 -12.25
C VAL A 48 -40.07 23.40 -10.79
N THR A 49 -40.06 22.10 -10.53
CA THR A 49 -39.85 21.59 -9.16
C THR A 49 -38.72 20.56 -9.15
N HIS A 50 -37.72 20.82 -8.30
CA HIS A 50 -36.72 19.81 -7.93
C HIS A 50 -37.45 18.72 -7.14
N VAL A 51 -37.65 17.56 -7.75
CA VAL A 51 -38.20 16.42 -7.02
C VAL A 51 -37.05 15.68 -6.36
N VAL A 52 -36.74 16.05 -5.11
CA VAL A 52 -35.93 15.19 -4.23
C VAL A 52 -36.86 14.08 -3.75
N ASN A 53 -36.74 12.90 -4.36
CA ASN A 53 -37.47 11.72 -3.92
C ASN A 53 -36.83 11.22 -2.61
N THR A 54 -37.48 11.49 -1.48
CA THR A 54 -37.14 10.89 -0.18
C THR A 54 -38.16 9.83 0.17
N TYR A 55 -37.71 8.58 0.31
CA TYR A 55 -38.53 7.46 0.72
C TYR A 55 -38.17 7.08 2.15
N ASP A 56 -39.16 6.93 3.03
CA ASP A 56 -38.95 6.51 4.41
C ASP A 56 -39.14 5.01 4.53
N LEU A 57 -38.07 4.29 4.87
CA LEU A 57 -38.06 2.85 5.14
C LEU A 57 -38.61 2.52 6.54
N GLY A 58 -38.88 3.53 7.37
CA GLY A 58 -39.27 3.38 8.77
C GLY A 58 -38.09 2.95 9.66
N GLY A 59 -38.24 3.07 10.98
CA GLY A 59 -37.15 2.78 11.94
C GLY A 59 -36.63 1.33 11.91
N GLY A 60 -37.45 0.37 11.45
CA GLY A 60 -37.07 -1.04 11.30
C GLY A 60 -36.31 -1.37 10.00
N GLY A 61 -36.29 -0.45 9.02
CA GLY A 61 -35.69 -0.68 7.71
C GLY A 61 -36.58 -1.45 6.73
N LEU A 62 -36.02 -1.78 5.57
CA LEU A 62 -36.67 -2.53 4.49
C LEU A 62 -35.85 -3.77 4.14
N THR A 63 -36.53 -4.91 3.98
CA THR A 63 -35.92 -6.16 3.49
C THR A 63 -36.55 -6.54 2.15
N LEU A 64 -35.73 -6.78 1.14
CA LEU A 64 -36.15 -7.28 -0.18
C LEU A 64 -35.88 -8.78 -0.26
N GLY A 65 -36.93 -9.59 -0.33
CA GLY A 65 -36.85 -11.04 -0.43
C GLY A 65 -37.04 -11.56 -1.85
N ALA A 66 -37.27 -12.86 -1.98
CA ALA A 66 -37.42 -13.52 -3.28
C ALA A 66 -38.55 -12.89 -4.13
N GLY A 67 -38.17 -12.37 -5.30
CA GLY A 67 -39.09 -11.76 -6.25
C GLY A 67 -39.38 -10.28 -5.98
N ASP A 68 -38.93 -9.73 -4.85
CA ASP A 68 -39.12 -8.31 -4.56
C ASP A 68 -38.13 -7.47 -5.36
N THR A 69 -38.61 -6.36 -5.91
CA THR A 69 -37.77 -5.40 -6.64
C THR A 69 -38.08 -3.99 -6.17
N LEU A 70 -37.06 -3.29 -5.68
CA LEU A 70 -37.11 -1.86 -5.43
C LEU A 70 -36.44 -1.12 -6.58
N GLY A 71 -37.23 -0.43 -7.39
CA GLY A 71 -36.74 0.36 -8.52
C GLY A 71 -36.78 1.85 -8.24
N LEU A 72 -35.62 2.50 -8.16
CA LEU A 72 -35.52 3.94 -7.92
C LEU A 72 -34.94 4.65 -9.13
N GLY A 73 -35.61 5.70 -9.60
CA GLY A 73 -35.17 6.56 -10.71
C GLY A 73 -35.55 8.02 -10.47
N GLY A 74 -35.19 8.93 -11.39
CA GLY A 74 -35.52 10.36 -11.22
C GLY A 74 -35.25 11.24 -12.45
N TYR A 75 -35.64 12.51 -12.34
CA TYR A 75 -35.43 13.57 -13.34
C TYR A 75 -34.70 14.79 -12.73
N VAL A 76 -33.88 15.50 -13.53
CA VAL A 76 -33.31 16.84 -13.19
C VAL A 76 -34.19 17.96 -13.77
N ALA A 77 -34.69 18.87 -12.92
CA ALA A 77 -35.45 20.06 -13.36
C ALA A 77 -34.56 21.31 -13.62
N ASN A 78 -35.05 22.19 -14.49
CA ASN A 78 -34.34 23.19 -15.31
C ASN A 78 -33.58 24.35 -14.60
N THR A 79 -33.64 24.53 -13.27
CA THR A 79 -33.19 25.80 -12.65
C THR A 79 -32.40 25.69 -11.34
N GLY A 80 -31.97 24.51 -10.92
CA GLY A 80 -31.02 24.36 -9.81
C GLY A 80 -29.76 23.65 -10.28
N ASN A 81 -28.71 23.63 -9.45
CA ASN A 81 -27.40 23.02 -9.75
C ASN A 81 -27.60 21.70 -10.55
N PRO A 82 -27.37 21.69 -11.87
CA PRO A 82 -27.83 20.64 -12.79
C PRO A 82 -27.06 19.31 -12.64
N ASN A 83 -26.25 19.22 -11.57
CA ASN A 83 -25.17 18.28 -11.46
C ASN A 83 -25.49 17.11 -10.51
N ASN A 84 -26.63 17.06 -9.80
CA ASN A 84 -26.93 15.92 -8.93
C ASN A 84 -28.44 15.62 -8.81
N VAL A 85 -28.84 14.36 -9.04
CA VAL A 85 -30.15 13.80 -8.68
C VAL A 85 -30.01 13.01 -7.37
N PRO A 86 -30.26 13.61 -6.20
CA PRO A 86 -30.30 12.85 -4.96
C PRO A 86 -31.64 12.09 -4.87
N VAL A 87 -31.57 10.77 -4.81
CA VAL A 87 -32.68 9.91 -4.39
C VAL A 87 -32.32 9.36 -3.01
N ALA A 88 -33.09 9.70 -1.98
CA ALA A 88 -32.78 9.34 -0.60
C ALA A 88 -33.71 8.25 -0.08
N LEU A 89 -33.14 7.15 0.42
CA LEU A 89 -33.78 6.23 1.34
C LEU A 89 -33.42 6.69 2.76
N SER A 90 -34.41 7.17 3.49
CA SER A 90 -34.31 7.57 4.90
C SER A 90 -34.90 6.49 5.80
N GLY A 91 -34.54 6.49 7.09
CA GLY A 91 -34.99 5.48 8.06
C GLY A 91 -33.95 4.38 8.33
N GLY A 92 -34.42 3.19 8.68
CA GLY A 92 -33.62 2.03 9.06
C GLY A 92 -32.86 1.38 7.90
N PRO A 93 -32.16 0.26 8.14
CA PRO A 93 -31.27 -0.37 7.15
C PRO A 93 -32.02 -0.92 5.93
N LEU A 94 -31.35 -0.97 4.78
CA LEU A 94 -31.79 -1.75 3.62
C LEU A 94 -31.10 -3.13 3.64
N VAL A 95 -31.89 -4.19 3.60
CA VAL A 95 -31.44 -5.58 3.51
C VAL A 95 -31.94 -6.17 2.20
N ILE A 96 -31.07 -6.84 1.45
CA ILE A 96 -31.40 -7.49 0.18
C ILE A 96 -31.02 -8.96 0.31
N ASP A 97 -32.03 -9.82 0.39
CA ASP A 97 -31.91 -11.25 0.58
C ASP A 97 -32.02 -12.02 -0.75
N ASN A 98 -32.03 -13.35 -0.65
CA ASN A 98 -32.04 -14.24 -1.80
C ASN A 98 -33.22 -13.96 -2.75
N GLY A 99 -32.90 -13.52 -3.98
CA GLY A 99 -33.87 -13.20 -5.02
C GLY A 99 -34.46 -11.79 -4.93
N GLY A 100 -34.03 -10.96 -3.96
CA GLY A 100 -34.37 -9.54 -3.89
C GLY A 100 -33.49 -8.69 -4.80
N VAL A 101 -34.07 -7.65 -5.41
CA VAL A 101 -33.40 -6.79 -6.39
C VAL A 101 -33.52 -5.32 -6.02
N PHE A 102 -32.39 -4.62 -5.97
CA PHE A 102 -32.34 -3.17 -5.86
C PHE A 102 -31.82 -2.54 -7.15
N ASP A 103 -32.74 -1.94 -7.91
CA ASP A 103 -32.47 -1.31 -9.19
C ASP A 103 -32.23 0.19 -9.02
N LEU A 104 -30.96 0.59 -9.16
CA LEU A 104 -30.55 1.98 -9.28
C LEU A 104 -30.76 2.40 -10.74
N GLN A 105 -31.98 2.80 -11.07
CA GLN A 105 -32.40 3.02 -12.46
C GLN A 105 -31.72 4.25 -13.07
N GLN A 106 -31.67 4.29 -14.39
CA GLN A 106 -31.19 5.46 -15.11
C GLN A 106 -32.05 6.70 -14.79
N ALA A 107 -31.37 7.82 -14.57
CA ALA A 107 -32.00 9.12 -14.40
C ALA A 107 -31.78 9.99 -15.65
N TRP A 108 -32.65 10.97 -15.84
CA TRP A 108 -32.69 11.81 -17.03
C TRP A 108 -32.28 13.26 -16.72
N LYS A 109 -31.42 13.84 -17.57
CA LYS A 109 -31.02 15.25 -17.50
C LYS A 109 -31.58 16.07 -18.66
N ASN A 110 -32.03 17.29 -18.36
CA ASN A 110 -32.39 18.26 -19.41
C ASN A 110 -31.14 18.65 -20.23
N SER A 111 -31.35 19.13 -21.45
CA SER A 111 -30.42 19.36 -22.59
C SER A 111 -29.13 20.17 -22.36
N ASN A 112 -28.76 20.48 -21.13
CA ASN A 112 -27.49 21.14 -20.82
C ASN A 112 -26.31 20.15 -20.96
N PRO A 113 -25.21 20.51 -21.65
CA PRO A 113 -24.00 19.69 -21.75
C PRO A 113 -23.31 19.38 -20.41
N ALA A 114 -23.71 20.00 -19.30
CA ALA A 114 -23.22 19.65 -17.97
C ALA A 114 -23.33 18.14 -17.69
N GLN A 115 -22.27 17.55 -17.11
CA GLN A 115 -22.27 16.16 -16.66
C GLN A 115 -23.21 16.07 -15.44
N GLY A 116 -24.37 15.42 -15.59
CA GLY A 116 -25.23 15.11 -14.45
C GLY A 116 -24.65 13.93 -13.66
N SER A 117 -24.76 13.96 -12.33
CA SER A 117 -24.57 12.79 -11.46
C SER A 117 -25.88 12.31 -10.86
N VAL A 118 -25.97 11.02 -10.55
CA VAL A 118 -27.08 10.42 -9.81
C VAL A 118 -26.54 9.84 -8.51
N GLN A 119 -27.18 10.17 -7.40
CA GLN A 119 -26.78 9.68 -6.08
C GLN A 119 -27.98 9.08 -5.35
N TYR A 120 -27.91 7.79 -5.09
CA TYR A 120 -28.84 7.06 -4.24
C TYR A 120 -28.28 7.01 -2.83
N ASN A 121 -29.04 7.39 -1.81
CA ASN A 121 -28.60 7.37 -0.42
C ASN A 121 -29.35 6.30 0.36
N THR A 122 -28.67 5.55 1.22
CA THR A 122 -29.28 4.67 2.22
C THR A 122 -28.57 4.84 3.56
N SER A 123 -29.26 4.55 4.67
CA SER A 123 -28.70 4.66 6.02
C SER A 123 -27.69 3.54 6.31
N ALA A 124 -27.97 2.30 5.94
CA ALA A 124 -27.06 1.16 6.01
C ALA A 124 -27.51 0.13 4.97
N LEU A 125 -26.60 -0.75 4.55
CA LEU A 125 -26.88 -1.73 3.51
C LEU A 125 -26.32 -3.10 3.89
N THR A 126 -27.18 -4.12 3.81
CA THR A 126 -26.78 -5.53 3.85
C THR A 126 -27.22 -6.22 2.57
N LEU A 127 -26.28 -6.87 1.87
CA LEU A 127 -26.57 -7.73 0.73
C LEU A 127 -26.21 -9.16 1.11
N ASN A 128 -27.18 -10.06 1.07
CA ASN A 128 -26.99 -11.47 1.37
C ASN A 128 -26.94 -12.30 0.08
N SER A 129 -26.61 -13.58 0.21
CA SER A 129 -26.49 -14.50 -0.93
C SER A 129 -27.76 -14.52 -1.78
N GLY A 130 -27.61 -14.38 -3.10
CA GLY A 130 -28.70 -14.35 -4.07
C GLY A 130 -29.39 -12.98 -4.24
N GLY A 131 -29.04 -11.97 -3.43
CA GLY A 131 -29.52 -10.60 -3.65
C GLY A 131 -28.78 -9.91 -4.81
N ILE A 132 -29.43 -8.93 -5.43
CA ILE A 132 -28.89 -8.22 -6.61
C ILE A 132 -29.00 -6.71 -6.43
N ILE A 133 -27.93 -5.97 -6.74
CA ILE A 133 -27.93 -4.51 -6.91
C ILE A 133 -27.53 -4.20 -8.36
N ASN A 134 -28.37 -3.46 -9.08
CA ASN A 134 -28.12 -3.11 -10.48
C ASN A 134 -27.87 -1.60 -10.62
N PHE A 135 -26.66 -1.22 -11.01
CA PHE A 135 -26.31 0.15 -11.37
C PHE A 135 -26.72 0.44 -12.82
N GLY A 136 -27.59 1.44 -13.01
CA GLY A 136 -28.07 1.87 -14.33
C GLY A 136 -29.10 0.92 -14.94
N ALA A 137 -29.93 0.28 -14.12
CA ALA A 137 -31.07 -0.47 -14.60
C ALA A 137 -31.95 0.38 -15.53
N ALA A 138 -32.64 -0.26 -16.48
CA ALA A 138 -33.52 0.46 -17.40
C ALA A 138 -34.53 1.31 -16.61
N SER A 139 -34.68 2.57 -17.02
CA SER A 139 -35.62 3.47 -16.36
C SER A 139 -37.05 2.98 -16.61
N THR A 140 -37.83 2.83 -15.54
CA THR A 140 -39.29 2.64 -15.64
C THR A 140 -40.02 3.94 -16.00
N VAL A 141 -39.29 5.04 -15.99
CA VAL A 141 -39.75 6.38 -16.28
C VAL A 141 -39.61 6.66 -17.78
N ALA A 142 -40.71 7.04 -18.44
CA ALA A 142 -40.72 7.29 -19.88
C ALA A 142 -39.71 8.38 -20.29
N ASP A 143 -38.96 8.12 -21.37
CA ASP A 143 -38.11 9.12 -21.99
C ASP A 143 -38.96 10.31 -22.47
N ARG A 144 -38.57 11.52 -22.07
CA ARG A 144 -39.21 12.79 -22.46
C ARG A 144 -38.37 13.58 -23.47
N GLY A 145 -37.44 12.93 -24.17
CA GLY A 145 -36.44 13.55 -25.03
C GLY A 145 -35.24 14.11 -24.26
N TYR A 146 -34.98 13.58 -23.06
CA TYR A 146 -33.88 14.00 -22.20
C TYR A 146 -32.68 13.08 -22.35
N GLY A 147 -31.47 13.61 -22.15
CA GLY A 147 -30.26 12.77 -22.18
C GLY A 147 -30.21 11.89 -20.93
N ALA A 148 -29.93 10.59 -21.07
CA ALA A 148 -29.66 9.74 -19.93
C ALA A 148 -28.38 10.21 -19.21
N VAL A 149 -28.38 10.18 -17.89
CA VAL A 149 -27.13 10.20 -17.14
C VAL A 149 -26.47 8.85 -17.35
N THR A 150 -25.20 8.84 -17.78
CA THR A 150 -24.45 7.61 -18.08
C THR A 150 -23.08 7.56 -17.39
N GLY A 151 -22.60 8.69 -16.85
CA GLY A 151 -21.23 8.83 -16.37
C GLY A 151 -21.03 8.59 -14.87
N ASP A 152 -21.86 9.19 -14.02
CA ASP A 152 -21.58 9.29 -12.57
C ASP A 152 -22.76 8.80 -11.74
N PHE A 153 -22.77 7.49 -11.48
CA PHE A 153 -23.77 6.81 -10.65
C PHE A 153 -23.17 6.41 -9.31
N ARG A 154 -23.81 6.87 -8.24
CA ARG A 154 -23.32 6.71 -6.87
C ARG A 154 -24.40 6.07 -6.00
N LEU A 155 -24.02 5.08 -5.21
CA LEU A 155 -24.79 4.60 -4.07
C LEU A 155 -24.03 4.97 -2.80
N LEU A 156 -24.57 5.94 -2.06
CA LEU A 156 -24.04 6.41 -0.79
C LEU A 156 -24.70 5.67 0.37
N ILE A 157 -23.86 5.18 1.28
CA ILE A 157 -24.25 4.40 2.45
C ILE A 157 -23.78 5.17 3.68
N GLY A 158 -24.72 5.70 4.45
CA GLY A 158 -24.47 6.58 5.59
C GLY A 158 -23.80 5.88 6.77
N GLY A 159 -24.14 4.62 6.98
CA GLY A 159 -23.65 3.71 8.01
C GLY A 159 -22.93 2.53 7.38
N ASN A 160 -22.90 1.39 8.07
CA ASN A 160 -22.08 0.25 7.67
C ASN A 160 -22.63 -0.43 6.41
N LEU A 161 -21.70 -0.88 5.56
CA LEU A 161 -21.94 -1.78 4.44
C LEU A 161 -21.57 -3.21 4.84
N ASN A 162 -22.48 -4.17 4.62
CA ASN A 162 -22.21 -5.61 4.78
C ASN A 162 -22.63 -6.36 3.51
N LEU A 163 -21.68 -6.68 2.64
CA LEU A 163 -21.93 -7.57 1.48
C LEU A 163 -21.50 -8.99 1.87
N ASN A 164 -22.46 -9.82 2.29
CA ASN A 164 -22.27 -11.22 2.69
C ASN A 164 -22.37 -12.22 1.52
N GLY A 165 -22.77 -11.73 0.35
CA GLY A 165 -22.90 -12.47 -0.91
C GLY A 165 -23.67 -11.64 -1.94
N GLY A 166 -24.14 -12.28 -3.01
CA GLY A 166 -24.96 -11.63 -4.03
C GLY A 166 -24.14 -10.94 -5.11
N THR A 167 -24.84 -10.18 -5.97
CA THR A 167 -24.25 -9.61 -7.19
C THR A 167 -24.48 -8.11 -7.25
N LEU A 168 -23.40 -7.37 -7.46
CA LEU A 168 -23.47 -6.00 -7.98
C LEU A 168 -23.26 -6.08 -9.48
N SER A 169 -24.25 -5.64 -10.26
CA SER A 169 -24.15 -5.53 -11.71
C SER A 169 -24.16 -4.06 -12.13
N SER A 170 -23.59 -3.75 -13.29
CA SER A 170 -23.54 -2.38 -13.78
C SER A 170 -23.63 -2.33 -15.30
N SER A 171 -24.54 -1.51 -15.81
CA SER A 171 -24.56 -1.07 -17.21
C SER A 171 -23.86 0.29 -17.40
N VAL A 172 -23.46 0.94 -16.31
CA VAL A 172 -22.79 2.24 -16.31
C VAL A 172 -21.27 2.06 -16.32
N ALA A 173 -20.58 3.02 -16.94
CA ALA A 173 -19.14 2.93 -17.15
C ALA A 173 -18.32 3.10 -15.85
N SER A 174 -18.85 3.80 -14.85
CA SER A 174 -18.15 4.10 -13.60
C SER A 174 -19.09 4.12 -12.40
N PRO A 175 -19.63 2.95 -11.98
CA PRO A 175 -20.44 2.85 -10.78
C PRO A 175 -19.57 3.13 -9.54
N GLN A 176 -20.15 3.76 -8.52
CA GLN A 176 -19.45 4.13 -7.30
C GLN A 176 -20.25 3.75 -6.05
N LEU A 177 -19.59 3.10 -5.08
CA LEU A 177 -20.07 2.94 -3.72
C LEU A 177 -19.44 4.00 -2.82
N TRP A 178 -20.22 4.88 -2.24
CA TRP A 178 -19.76 5.93 -1.33
C TRP A 178 -20.03 5.53 0.11
N LEU A 179 -18.99 5.19 0.85
CA LEU A 179 -19.09 4.62 2.18
C LEU A 179 -18.80 5.67 3.24
N LYS A 180 -19.73 5.84 4.17
CA LYS A 180 -19.57 6.68 5.36
C LYS A 180 -19.57 5.89 6.67
N GLY A 181 -19.98 4.62 6.64
CA GLY A 181 -19.90 3.73 7.79
C GLY A 181 -18.48 3.56 8.28
N GLY A 182 -18.33 3.40 9.60
CA GLY A 182 -17.04 3.17 10.26
C GLY A 182 -16.47 1.79 9.98
N SER A 183 -17.32 0.79 9.66
CA SER A 183 -16.90 -0.56 9.28
C SER A 183 -17.69 -1.02 8.06
N ASN A 184 -16.96 -1.46 7.03
CA ASN A 184 -17.52 -1.90 5.75
C ASN A 184 -16.89 -3.23 5.37
N VAL A 185 -17.72 -4.20 4.99
CA VAL A 185 -17.27 -5.58 4.71
C VAL A 185 -17.79 -6.04 3.35
N ILE A 186 -16.90 -6.64 2.57
CA ILE A 186 -17.21 -7.33 1.31
C ILE A 186 -16.66 -8.75 1.38
N ARG A 187 -17.54 -9.75 1.42
CA ARG A 187 -17.17 -11.17 1.52
C ARG A 187 -16.80 -11.76 0.16
N SER A 188 -16.05 -12.85 0.21
CA SER A 188 -15.53 -13.60 -0.95
C SER A 188 -16.61 -14.11 -1.91
N SER A 189 -17.85 -14.28 -1.43
CA SER A 189 -19.01 -14.73 -2.20
C SER A 189 -19.70 -13.62 -3.02
N VAL A 190 -19.25 -12.38 -2.91
CA VAL A 190 -19.83 -11.23 -3.59
C VAL A 190 -19.26 -11.10 -5.00
N ILE A 191 -20.12 -10.89 -6.01
CA ILE A 191 -19.70 -10.60 -7.37
C ILE A 191 -19.70 -9.08 -7.58
N LEU A 192 -18.55 -8.51 -7.92
CA LEU A 192 -18.39 -7.08 -8.19
C LEU A 192 -18.12 -6.79 -9.68
N PRO A 193 -18.60 -5.65 -10.22
CA PRO A 193 -18.14 -5.15 -11.51
C PRO A 193 -16.67 -4.72 -11.40
N SER A 194 -15.86 -5.04 -12.41
CA SER A 194 -14.44 -4.64 -12.44
C SER A 194 -14.23 -3.11 -12.46
N SER A 195 -15.21 -2.36 -12.97
CA SER A 195 -15.18 -0.89 -13.01
C SER A 195 -15.65 -0.20 -11.73
N LEU A 196 -16.06 -0.97 -10.71
CA LEU A 196 -16.59 -0.42 -9.47
C LEU A 196 -15.52 0.34 -8.69
N ALA A 197 -15.85 1.57 -8.32
CA ALA A 197 -15.05 2.34 -7.40
C ALA A 197 -15.68 2.38 -6.00
N VAL A 198 -14.89 2.01 -5.01
CA VAL A 198 -15.26 2.12 -3.59
C VAL A 198 -14.66 3.41 -3.04
N VAL A 199 -15.50 4.34 -2.64
CA VAL A 199 -15.13 5.67 -2.15
C VAL A 199 -15.30 5.71 -0.65
N LEU A 200 -14.19 5.82 0.08
CA LEU A 200 -14.16 5.90 1.53
C LEU A 200 -14.20 7.39 1.92
N ASN A 201 -15.34 7.81 2.47
CA ASN A 201 -15.71 9.22 2.65
C ASN A 201 -16.28 9.54 4.04
N ALA A 202 -15.59 9.08 5.07
CA ALA A 202 -15.83 9.51 6.44
C ALA A 202 -14.55 10.07 7.08
N ALA A 203 -14.76 10.89 8.11
CA ALA A 203 -13.69 11.18 9.05
C ALA A 203 -13.26 9.87 9.74
N GLY A 204 -11.97 9.76 10.00
CA GLY A 204 -11.38 8.68 10.79
C GLY A 204 -10.18 9.22 11.57
N SER A 205 -9.83 8.54 12.65
CA SER A 205 -8.61 8.80 13.41
C SER A 205 -7.73 7.56 13.44
N ILE A 206 -6.48 7.69 13.89
CA ILE A 206 -5.58 6.52 14.04
C ILE A 206 -6.20 5.47 14.98
N ALA A 207 -6.87 5.90 16.05
CA ALA A 207 -7.50 5.02 17.02
C ALA A 207 -8.84 4.42 16.52
N ASN A 208 -9.56 5.16 15.67
CA ASN A 208 -10.85 4.75 15.12
C ASN A 208 -10.89 5.10 13.63
N PRO A 209 -10.20 4.33 12.78
CA PRO A 209 -10.17 4.59 11.35
C PRO A 209 -11.50 4.18 10.70
N GLN A 210 -11.81 4.75 9.55
CA GLN A 210 -12.84 4.19 8.69
C GLN A 210 -12.30 2.89 8.07
N ALA A 211 -12.93 1.75 8.34
CA ALA A 211 -12.45 0.46 7.90
C ALA A 211 -13.19 -0.06 6.66
N LEU A 212 -12.42 -0.65 5.73
CA LEU A 212 -12.90 -1.50 4.64
C LEU A 212 -12.15 -2.84 4.68
N THR A 213 -12.91 -3.93 4.81
CA THR A 213 -12.41 -5.29 4.70
C THR A 213 -13.01 -5.94 3.47
N SER A 214 -12.17 -6.39 2.53
CA SER A 214 -12.58 -7.03 1.28
C SER A 214 -11.91 -8.39 1.10
N GLU A 215 -12.71 -9.43 1.00
CA GLU A 215 -12.25 -10.78 0.62
C GLU A 215 -12.31 -11.00 -0.89
N VAL A 216 -12.61 -9.94 -1.67
CA VAL A 216 -12.61 -9.91 -3.13
C VAL A 216 -11.65 -8.85 -3.64
N GLY A 217 -11.09 -9.07 -4.83
CA GLY A 217 -10.26 -8.07 -5.50
C GLY A 217 -11.07 -6.82 -5.84
N LEU A 218 -10.52 -5.64 -5.58
CA LEU A 218 -11.17 -4.36 -5.82
C LEU A 218 -10.60 -3.69 -7.08
N GLY A 219 -11.47 -3.08 -7.90
CA GLY A 219 -11.02 -2.26 -9.02
C GLY A 219 -10.36 -0.97 -8.53
N ARG A 220 -11.14 -0.05 -7.98
CA ARG A 220 -10.61 1.22 -7.48
C ARG A 220 -11.04 1.52 -6.06
N VAL A 221 -10.09 1.93 -5.22
CA VAL A 221 -10.36 2.49 -3.89
C VAL A 221 -9.98 3.97 -3.89
N LEU A 222 -10.96 4.84 -3.62
CA LEU A 222 -10.77 6.29 -3.53
C LEU A 222 -10.91 6.73 -2.08
N ILE A 223 -9.82 7.24 -1.51
CA ILE A 223 -9.79 7.83 -0.17
C ILE A 223 -10.09 9.33 -0.33
N ARG A 224 -11.29 9.74 0.08
CA ARG A 224 -11.81 11.08 -0.17
C ARG A 224 -12.55 11.61 1.03
N TYR A 225 -12.04 12.66 1.65
CA TYR A 225 -12.76 13.40 2.68
C TYR A 225 -12.36 14.88 2.70
N GLY A 226 -13.23 15.75 3.19
CA GLY A 226 -12.96 17.19 3.28
C GLY A 226 -12.12 17.60 4.50
N GLY A 227 -11.78 16.67 5.38
CA GLY A 227 -10.95 16.93 6.55
C GLY A 227 -9.84 15.89 6.68
N ASN A 228 -9.30 15.78 7.88
CA ASN A 228 -8.37 14.70 8.21
C ASN A 228 -9.09 13.35 8.15
N GLN A 229 -8.49 12.38 7.47
CA GLN A 229 -9.04 11.06 7.30
C GLN A 229 -7.97 10.00 7.54
N VAL A 230 -8.35 8.97 8.30
CA VAL A 230 -7.61 7.72 8.40
C VAL A 230 -8.52 6.60 7.96
N THR A 231 -8.07 5.86 6.96
CA THR A 231 -8.77 4.73 6.37
C THR A 231 -7.96 3.47 6.59
N ALA A 232 -8.54 2.48 7.27
CA ALA A 232 -7.97 1.15 7.43
C ALA A 232 -8.45 0.24 6.30
N LEU A 233 -7.52 -0.36 5.56
CA LEU A 233 -7.83 -1.22 4.42
C LEU A 233 -7.24 -2.60 4.63
N SER A 234 -8.10 -3.61 4.57
CA SER A 234 -7.72 -5.03 4.47
C SER A 234 -8.33 -5.57 3.18
N ALA A 235 -7.51 -6.11 2.29
CA ALA A 235 -8.00 -6.78 1.08
C ALA A 235 -7.20 -8.05 0.81
N THR A 236 -7.87 -9.21 0.84
CA THR A 236 -7.23 -10.53 0.69
C THR A 236 -7.60 -11.23 -0.61
N GLY A 237 -8.72 -10.87 -1.23
CA GLY A 237 -9.05 -11.31 -2.58
C GLY A 237 -8.18 -10.63 -3.63
N VAL A 238 -8.12 -11.20 -4.84
CA VAL A 238 -7.32 -10.67 -5.95
C VAL A 238 -8.17 -10.43 -7.20
N THR A 239 -7.79 -9.45 -8.00
CA THR A 239 -8.32 -9.20 -9.34
C THR A 239 -7.75 -10.20 -10.35
N SER A 240 -8.22 -10.16 -11.60
CA SER A 240 -7.67 -10.99 -12.69
C SER A 240 -6.17 -10.79 -12.91
N ASP A 241 -5.65 -9.62 -12.53
CA ASP A 241 -4.25 -9.23 -12.71
C ASP A 241 -3.39 -9.58 -11.48
N GLY A 242 -3.95 -10.30 -10.49
CA GLY A 242 -3.27 -10.70 -9.27
C GLY A 242 -3.14 -9.61 -8.21
N LEU A 243 -3.81 -8.47 -8.37
CA LEU A 243 -3.77 -7.34 -7.44
C LEU A 243 -4.88 -7.45 -6.40
N ASN A 244 -4.64 -7.05 -5.14
CA ASN A 244 -5.73 -6.93 -4.16
C ASN A 244 -6.63 -5.74 -4.47
N VAL A 245 -6.01 -4.63 -4.91
CA VAL A 245 -6.70 -3.42 -5.36
C VAL A 245 -6.02 -2.95 -6.64
N ASP A 246 -6.74 -2.85 -7.77
CA ASP A 246 -6.10 -2.42 -9.01
C ASP A 246 -5.56 -0.99 -8.92
N GLN A 247 -6.33 -0.05 -8.35
CA GLN A 247 -5.85 1.32 -8.13
C GLN A 247 -6.31 1.93 -6.79
N ILE A 248 -5.35 2.48 -6.04
CA ILE A 248 -5.62 3.36 -4.90
C ILE A 248 -5.47 4.83 -5.33
N GLN A 249 -6.44 5.65 -4.96
CA GLN A 249 -6.46 7.07 -5.24
C GLN A 249 -6.67 7.88 -3.96
N PHE A 250 -5.87 8.93 -3.81
CA PHE A 250 -6.07 9.94 -2.78
C PHE A 250 -6.73 11.18 -3.36
N TYR A 251 -7.69 11.73 -2.64
CA TYR A 251 -8.36 12.98 -2.99
C TYR A 251 -8.59 13.81 -1.72
N GLN A 252 -7.83 14.90 -1.59
CA GLN A 252 -7.95 15.84 -0.48
C GLN A 252 -8.37 17.21 -1.02
N GLN A 253 -9.55 17.71 -0.64
CA GLN A 253 -10.06 18.99 -1.18
C GLN A 253 -9.51 20.20 -0.45
N ASN A 254 -9.17 20.04 0.82
CA ASN A 254 -8.95 21.15 1.71
C ASN A 254 -7.48 21.30 2.07
N SER A 255 -6.98 22.52 1.98
CA SER A 255 -5.66 22.88 2.49
C SER A 255 -5.61 22.69 4.01
N GLY A 256 -4.48 22.22 4.52
CA GLY A 256 -4.24 21.89 5.91
C GLY A 256 -4.77 20.53 6.35
N ALA A 257 -5.37 19.75 5.45
CA ALA A 257 -5.92 18.44 5.75
C ALA A 257 -5.03 17.28 5.30
N SER A 258 -5.23 16.12 5.93
CA SER A 258 -4.48 14.90 5.63
C SER A 258 -5.36 13.71 5.24
N SER A 259 -4.81 12.80 4.45
CA SER A 259 -5.42 11.52 4.13
C SER A 259 -4.41 10.40 4.38
N THR A 260 -4.79 9.44 5.23
CA THR A 260 -3.98 8.29 5.61
C THR A 260 -4.63 7.01 5.12
N LEU A 261 -3.89 6.22 4.34
CA LEU A 261 -4.14 4.80 4.14
C LEU A 261 -3.36 4.03 5.21
N LYS A 262 -4.06 3.30 6.06
CA LYS A 262 -3.50 2.35 7.03
C LYS A 262 -3.75 0.93 6.53
N LEU A 263 -2.71 0.13 6.44
CA LEU A 263 -2.82 -1.26 6.04
C LEU A 263 -3.24 -2.15 7.22
N GLU A 264 -4.17 -3.06 6.97
CA GLU A 264 -4.56 -4.13 7.90
C GLU A 264 -4.37 -5.52 7.25
N SER A 265 -3.73 -5.55 6.08
CA SER A 265 -3.21 -6.72 5.39
C SER A 265 -2.09 -6.29 4.44
N ASP A 266 -1.30 -7.24 3.95
CA ASP A 266 -0.47 -6.97 2.78
C ASP A 266 -1.37 -6.63 1.59
N LEU A 267 -0.94 -5.67 0.76
CA LEU A 267 -1.70 -5.20 -0.40
C LEU A 267 -0.80 -5.10 -1.63
N ALA A 268 -1.18 -5.82 -2.69
CA ALA A 268 -0.68 -5.60 -4.04
C ALA A 268 -1.59 -4.62 -4.81
N THR A 269 -1.02 -3.56 -5.37
CA THR A 269 -1.74 -2.53 -6.14
C THR A 269 -0.88 -1.89 -7.22
N ARG A 270 -1.45 -1.07 -8.11
CA ARG A 270 -0.65 -0.16 -8.95
C ARG A 270 -0.18 1.03 -8.12
N ALA A 271 0.84 1.75 -8.61
CA ALA A 271 1.31 2.97 -7.96
C ALA A 271 0.14 3.92 -7.59
N PRO A 272 0.05 4.38 -6.34
CA PRO A 272 -1.07 5.21 -5.90
C PRO A 272 -1.05 6.54 -6.63
N THR A 273 -2.24 7.08 -6.89
CA THR A 273 -2.39 8.35 -7.61
C THR A 273 -3.09 9.39 -6.75
N ILE A 274 -2.85 10.67 -7.04
CA ILE A 274 -3.62 11.77 -6.49
C ILE A 274 -4.60 12.23 -7.56
N THR A 275 -5.84 12.44 -7.17
CA THR A 275 -6.86 13.05 -8.03
C THR A 275 -7.47 14.25 -7.33
N GLY A 276 -7.78 15.30 -8.09
CA GLY A 276 -8.21 16.60 -7.54
C GLY A 276 -7.21 17.23 -6.58
N GLY A 277 -7.66 18.19 -5.77
CA GLY A 277 -6.82 18.89 -4.77
C GLY A 277 -7.30 20.31 -4.46
N PRO A 278 -6.83 20.95 -3.39
CA PRO A 278 -7.02 22.38 -3.20
C PRO A 278 -6.29 23.16 -4.30
N ALA A 279 -6.75 24.36 -4.63
CA ALA A 279 -6.09 25.21 -5.62
C ALA A 279 -4.70 25.72 -5.16
N SER A 280 -4.49 25.80 -3.85
CA SER A 280 -3.23 26.20 -3.22
C SER A 280 -3.18 25.74 -1.75
N GLY A 281 -1.99 25.84 -1.14
CA GLY A 281 -1.76 25.52 0.27
C GLY A 281 -1.08 24.18 0.47
N ASN A 282 -1.33 23.52 1.61
CA ASN A 282 -0.59 22.33 2.02
C ASN A 282 -1.53 21.13 2.18
N VAL A 283 -1.13 19.95 1.72
CA VAL A 283 -1.85 18.69 1.99
C VAL A 283 -0.86 17.61 2.39
N ALA A 284 -1.33 16.64 3.17
CA ALA A 284 -0.52 15.49 3.56
C ALA A 284 -1.18 14.17 3.15
N TYR A 285 -0.41 13.28 2.53
CA TYR A 285 -0.79 11.91 2.25
C TYR A 285 0.08 10.98 3.08
N THR A 286 -0.51 9.94 3.67
CA THR A 286 0.22 8.97 4.48
C THR A 286 -0.09 7.56 4.02
N ILE A 287 0.95 6.77 3.83
CA ILE A 287 0.87 5.31 3.76
C ILE A 287 1.45 4.80 5.09
N ASP A 288 0.55 4.37 5.97
CA ASP A 288 0.89 3.67 7.21
C ASP A 288 0.83 2.18 6.93
N THR A 289 2.00 1.59 6.78
CA THR A 289 2.17 0.16 6.50
C THR A 289 1.72 -0.71 7.68
N ASN A 290 1.71 -0.20 8.91
CA ASN A 290 1.28 -0.93 10.10
C ASN A 290 1.86 -2.37 10.19
N GLY A 291 3.14 -2.54 9.83
CA GLY A 291 3.84 -3.84 9.79
C GLY A 291 3.58 -4.71 8.55
N HIS A 292 2.74 -4.26 7.60
CA HIS A 292 2.40 -4.97 6.37
C HIS A 292 3.21 -4.50 5.14
N THR A 293 3.06 -5.21 4.04
CA THR A 293 3.66 -4.89 2.74
C THR A 293 2.69 -4.10 1.86
N PHE A 294 3.14 -2.94 1.40
CA PHE A 294 2.54 -2.18 0.30
C PHE A 294 3.30 -2.48 -0.99
N ASP A 295 2.81 -3.42 -1.79
CA ASP A 295 3.46 -3.89 -3.01
C ASP A 295 2.87 -3.20 -4.25
N ILE A 296 3.74 -2.51 -5.00
CA ILE A 296 3.40 -1.90 -6.29
C ILE A 296 4.19 -2.47 -7.49
N THR A 297 4.92 -3.57 -7.29
CA THR A 297 5.83 -4.17 -8.28
C THR A 297 5.11 -4.64 -9.54
N ALA A 298 3.89 -5.16 -9.42
CA ALA A 298 3.08 -5.65 -10.53
C ALA A 298 2.80 -4.61 -11.63
N SER A 299 2.92 -3.32 -11.32
CA SER A 299 2.73 -2.24 -12.29
C SER A 299 3.98 -1.89 -13.11
N ASN A 300 5.13 -2.52 -12.85
CA ASN A 300 6.47 -2.08 -13.29
C ASN A 300 6.71 -0.58 -13.03
N ALA A 301 5.91 0.03 -12.15
CA ALA A 301 5.93 1.45 -11.94
C ALA A 301 6.92 1.81 -10.84
N ARG A 302 7.43 3.03 -10.97
CA ARG A 302 8.20 3.67 -9.92
C ARG A 302 7.26 4.19 -8.84
N PHE A 303 7.64 4.08 -7.57
CA PHE A 303 7.02 4.87 -6.52
C PHE A 303 7.51 6.32 -6.61
N GLU A 304 6.60 7.18 -7.04
CA GLU A 304 6.82 8.61 -7.28
C GLU A 304 5.73 9.41 -6.57
N PRO A 305 5.97 9.82 -5.31
CA PRO A 305 5.06 10.69 -4.60
C PRO A 305 4.82 11.99 -5.37
N GLY A 306 3.55 12.24 -5.72
CA GLY A 306 3.13 13.37 -6.54
C GLY A 306 2.52 14.51 -5.72
N ARG A 307 1.96 15.48 -6.44
CA ARG A 307 1.14 16.57 -5.90
C ARG A 307 -0.11 16.75 -6.74
N PRO A 308 -1.20 17.28 -6.17
CA PRO A 308 -2.44 17.49 -6.91
C PRO A 308 -2.31 18.53 -8.03
N ASN A 309 -1.52 19.60 -7.81
CA ASN A 309 -1.23 20.64 -8.79
C ASN A 309 0.03 21.44 -8.40
N GLY A 310 0.50 22.32 -9.30
CA GLY A 310 1.75 23.07 -9.14
C GLY A 310 1.81 24.03 -7.95
N ASN A 311 0.67 24.49 -7.44
CA ASN A 311 0.59 25.51 -6.38
C ASN A 311 0.36 24.92 -4.97
N THR A 312 0.30 23.59 -4.87
CA THR A 312 0.05 22.89 -3.61
C THR A 312 1.31 22.22 -3.11
N ALA A 313 1.72 22.54 -1.89
CA ALA A 313 2.76 21.79 -1.20
C ALA A 313 2.20 20.47 -0.67
N THR A 314 2.88 19.38 -0.94
CA THR A 314 2.44 18.04 -0.60
C THR A 314 3.49 17.34 0.23
N THR A 315 3.09 16.85 1.40
CA THR A 315 3.92 15.99 2.23
C THR A 315 3.43 14.56 2.12
N TRP A 316 4.32 13.64 1.77
CA TRP A 316 4.07 12.20 1.83
C TRP A 316 4.77 11.61 3.03
N ASN A 317 4.03 10.90 3.88
CA ASN A 317 4.59 10.17 5.01
C ASN A 317 4.48 8.67 4.75
N LEU A 318 5.62 7.98 4.78
CA LEU A 318 5.73 6.53 4.69
C LEU A 318 6.08 6.04 6.10
N SER A 319 5.22 5.26 6.74
CA SER A 319 5.37 4.95 8.17
C SER A 319 4.81 3.56 8.51
N GLY A 320 4.84 3.19 9.78
CA GLY A 320 4.21 1.95 10.28
C GLY A 320 5.13 0.73 10.39
N GLY A 321 6.42 0.86 10.06
CA GLY A 321 7.41 -0.20 10.27
C GLY A 321 7.28 -1.45 9.38
N GLY A 322 6.47 -1.39 8.32
CA GLY A 322 6.35 -2.44 7.30
C GLY A 322 7.19 -2.16 6.06
N VAL A 323 6.78 -2.78 4.95
CA VAL A 323 7.52 -2.79 3.68
C VAL A 323 6.78 -1.98 2.63
N ILE A 324 7.50 -1.18 1.84
CA ILE A 324 7.04 -0.63 0.58
C ILE A 324 7.88 -1.27 -0.51
N ASP A 325 7.24 -2.07 -1.34
CA ASP A 325 7.88 -2.82 -2.40
C ASP A 325 7.53 -2.21 -3.77
N ALA A 326 8.53 -1.82 -4.55
CA ALA A 326 8.35 -1.11 -5.80
C ALA A 326 9.41 -1.46 -6.84
N HIS A 327 9.14 -1.12 -8.10
CA HIS A 327 10.18 -1.26 -9.12
C HIS A 327 11.37 -0.33 -8.78
N SER A 328 11.12 0.94 -8.49
CA SER A 328 12.14 1.87 -7.97
C SER A 328 11.50 3.02 -7.20
N PHE A 329 12.32 3.86 -6.58
CA PHE A 329 11.92 5.05 -5.84
C PHE A 329 12.53 6.30 -6.44
N ARG A 330 11.79 7.41 -6.54
CA ARG A 330 12.45 8.71 -6.72
C ARG A 330 11.55 9.75 -6.11
N PHE A 331 12.07 10.32 -5.04
CA PHE A 331 11.43 11.30 -4.21
C PHE A 331 11.90 12.69 -4.64
N ASN A 332 11.01 13.67 -4.50
CA ASN A 332 11.31 15.09 -4.65
C ASN A 332 11.81 15.51 -6.04
N LEU A 333 11.11 15.07 -7.09
CA LEU A 333 11.27 15.59 -8.46
C LEU A 333 10.72 17.00 -8.65
N HIS A 334 9.88 17.46 -7.73
CA HIS A 334 9.12 18.68 -7.85
C HIS A 334 9.34 19.56 -6.63
N ASP A 335 9.67 20.83 -6.86
CA ASP A 335 9.62 21.88 -5.86
C ASP A 335 8.20 21.87 -5.27
N ASN A 336 8.04 21.68 -3.96
CA ASN A 336 6.76 21.50 -3.23
C ASN A 336 6.25 20.05 -3.06
N VAL A 337 7.07 19.03 -3.27
CA VAL A 337 6.83 17.69 -2.73
C VAL A 337 7.91 17.36 -1.70
N SER A 338 7.49 16.95 -0.50
CA SER A 338 8.38 16.44 0.56
C SER A 338 7.99 15.03 0.92
N VAL A 339 8.97 14.13 1.06
CA VAL A 339 8.75 12.74 1.47
C VAL A 339 9.43 12.49 2.82
N ASN A 340 8.68 11.95 3.77
CA ASN A 340 9.16 11.52 5.07
C ASN A 340 9.09 9.99 5.14
N ILE A 341 10.22 9.35 5.45
CA ILE A 341 10.32 7.91 5.70
C ILE A 341 10.48 7.71 7.20
N GLY A 342 9.50 7.04 7.81
CA GLY A 342 9.44 6.79 9.23
C GLY A 342 10.34 5.65 9.70
N ALA A 343 10.45 5.54 11.02
CA ALA A 343 11.24 4.51 11.67
C ALA A 343 10.80 3.09 11.25
N ASN A 344 11.79 2.20 11.13
CA ASN A 344 11.64 0.79 10.74
C ASN A 344 10.93 0.54 9.39
N THR A 345 10.62 1.57 8.60
CA THR A 345 10.07 1.37 7.25
C THR A 345 11.15 0.81 6.33
N THR A 346 10.80 -0.25 5.60
CA THR A 346 11.68 -0.88 4.61
C THR A 346 11.23 -0.53 3.21
N LEU A 347 12.14 -0.02 2.38
CA LEU A 347 11.93 0.23 0.96
C LEU A 347 12.64 -0.86 0.16
N VAL A 348 11.94 -1.58 -0.71
CA VAL A 348 12.52 -2.61 -1.59
C VAL A 348 12.40 -2.18 -3.03
N ALA A 349 13.53 -2.15 -3.74
CA ALA A 349 13.62 -1.79 -5.15
C ALA A 349 14.13 -2.98 -5.99
N HIS A 350 13.52 -3.19 -7.15
CA HIS A 350 13.82 -4.33 -8.05
C HIS A 350 14.36 -3.91 -9.42
N ALA A 351 14.27 -2.62 -9.78
CA ALA A 351 14.58 -2.14 -11.12
C ALA A 351 16.08 -2.02 -11.39
N ASN A 352 16.46 -2.51 -12.56
CA ASN A 352 17.83 -2.45 -13.04
C ASN A 352 18.07 -1.16 -13.84
N ASN A 353 19.28 -0.62 -13.74
CA ASN A 353 19.80 0.57 -14.42
C ASN A 353 18.98 1.84 -14.18
N VAL A 354 18.37 1.96 -13.00
CA VAL A 354 17.63 3.16 -12.59
C VAL A 354 18.22 3.77 -11.33
N THR A 355 18.00 5.07 -11.16
CA THR A 355 18.36 5.80 -9.96
C THR A 355 17.23 5.78 -8.95
N ASN A 356 17.51 5.22 -7.78
CA ASN A 356 16.71 5.36 -6.58
C ASN A 356 17.11 6.67 -5.88
N SER A 357 16.19 7.65 -5.85
CA SER A 357 16.43 8.95 -5.21
C SER A 357 15.62 9.08 -3.93
N LEU A 358 16.28 9.13 -2.77
CA LEU A 358 15.62 9.14 -1.45
C LEU A 358 15.79 10.48 -0.70
N GLY A 359 15.62 11.63 -1.38
CA GLY A 359 15.61 12.93 -0.68
C GLY A 359 16.26 14.12 -1.40
N THR A 360 16.55 14.03 -2.69
CA THR A 360 17.54 14.85 -3.42
C THR A 360 17.37 16.38 -3.40
N GLN A 361 16.29 16.94 -2.84
CA GLN A 361 16.13 18.40 -2.67
C GLN A 361 15.41 18.75 -1.36
N ALA A 362 16.14 19.47 -0.49
CA ALA A 362 15.76 20.37 0.63
C ALA A 362 14.52 20.15 1.52
N SER A 363 13.63 19.20 1.27
CA SER A 363 12.40 19.01 2.04
C SER A 363 12.00 17.53 2.09
N GLY A 364 11.94 16.99 3.31
CA GLY A 364 11.73 15.57 3.57
C GLY A 364 12.72 15.05 4.61
N THR A 365 12.42 13.88 5.17
CA THR A 365 13.25 13.24 6.20
C THR A 365 13.32 11.75 5.94
N VAL A 366 14.45 11.14 6.27
CA VAL A 366 14.59 9.69 6.28
C VAL A 366 15.05 9.32 7.67
N ASP A 367 14.28 8.46 8.34
CA ASP A 367 14.61 8.02 9.68
C ASP A 367 15.87 7.14 9.66
N ALA A 368 16.77 7.35 10.62
CA ALA A 368 18.03 6.62 10.70
C ALA A 368 17.85 5.13 11.08
N THR A 369 16.62 4.65 11.32
CA THR A 369 16.30 3.24 11.51
C THR A 369 15.58 2.61 10.30
N SER A 370 15.33 3.38 9.24
CA SER A 370 14.74 2.84 8.00
C SER A 370 15.72 1.92 7.27
N THR A 371 15.19 1.04 6.41
CA THR A 371 16.01 0.15 5.57
C THR A 371 15.74 0.39 4.09
N PHE A 372 16.79 0.46 3.27
CA PHE A 372 16.68 0.38 1.82
C PHE A 372 17.28 -0.94 1.33
N ILE A 373 16.54 -1.67 0.50
CA ILE A 373 16.95 -2.94 -0.09
C ILE A 373 16.93 -2.79 -1.61
N TYR A 374 18.01 -3.25 -2.26
CA TYR A 374 18.01 -3.52 -3.68
C TYR A 374 18.02 -5.04 -3.89
N ALA A 375 16.96 -5.55 -4.51
CA ALA A 375 16.72 -6.96 -4.79
C ALA A 375 16.63 -7.17 -6.29
N ALA A 376 17.78 -7.17 -6.98
CA ALA A 376 17.80 -7.44 -8.40
C ALA A 376 17.35 -8.89 -8.73
N ALA A 377 16.93 -9.11 -9.98
CA ALA A 377 16.64 -10.47 -10.46
C ALA A 377 17.89 -11.39 -10.44
N ASP A 378 19.08 -10.83 -10.70
CA ASP A 378 20.36 -11.53 -10.64
C ASP A 378 21.53 -10.60 -10.23
N SER A 379 22.73 -11.17 -10.14
CA SER A 379 23.93 -10.49 -9.64
C SER A 379 24.60 -9.55 -10.65
N ALA A 380 24.26 -9.63 -11.94
CA ALA A 380 24.86 -8.80 -12.97
C ALA A 380 24.21 -7.41 -13.07
N HIS A 381 22.99 -7.27 -12.56
CA HIS A 381 22.24 -6.04 -12.66
C HIS A 381 22.63 -5.01 -11.61
N LYS A 382 22.61 -3.75 -12.02
CA LYS A 382 23.02 -2.60 -11.22
C LYS A 382 21.88 -1.62 -11.03
N SER A 383 21.79 -0.96 -9.88
CA SER A 383 20.96 0.20 -9.63
C SER A 383 21.76 1.29 -8.92
N PHE A 384 21.36 2.55 -9.06
CA PHE A 384 22.04 3.68 -8.42
C PHE A 384 21.24 4.11 -7.19
N LEU A 385 21.91 4.31 -6.05
CA LEU A 385 21.31 4.85 -4.83
C LEU A 385 21.83 6.27 -4.59
N ASN A 386 20.92 7.25 -4.67
CA ASN A 386 21.19 8.63 -4.33
C ASN A 386 20.31 9.05 -3.15
N ALA A 387 20.94 9.39 -2.03
CA ALA A 387 20.28 10.01 -0.90
C ALA A 387 21.24 11.00 -0.25
N ASN A 388 20.78 12.23 -0.08
CA ASN A 388 21.48 13.33 0.60
C ASN A 388 21.06 13.46 2.07
N VAL A 389 20.40 12.43 2.61
CA VAL A 389 19.87 12.34 3.95
C VAL A 389 20.29 11.00 4.54
N ALA A 390 20.38 10.94 5.86
CA ALA A 390 20.77 9.74 6.57
C ALA A 390 19.77 8.60 6.33
N ILE A 391 20.26 7.47 5.83
CA ILE A 391 19.55 6.20 5.80
C ILE A 391 20.06 5.35 6.96
N GLY A 392 19.17 4.61 7.61
CA GLY A 392 19.58 3.59 8.55
C GLY A 392 20.40 2.50 7.88
N LYS A 393 19.74 1.47 7.38
CA LYS A 393 20.40 0.28 6.83
C LYS A 393 20.28 0.26 5.31
N VAL A 394 21.35 -0.12 4.61
CA VAL A 394 21.32 -0.41 3.18
C VAL A 394 21.65 -1.89 2.96
N VAL A 395 20.84 -2.56 2.16
CA VAL A 395 20.96 -3.99 1.85
C VAL A 395 21.09 -4.18 0.35
N ALA A 396 22.22 -4.71 -0.10
CA ALA A 396 22.37 -5.30 -1.43
C ALA A 396 22.03 -6.78 -1.32
N GLU A 397 20.76 -7.12 -1.55
CA GLU A 397 20.29 -8.51 -1.45
C GLU A 397 20.73 -9.32 -2.67
N LYS A 398 20.67 -8.71 -3.86
CA LYS A 398 21.19 -9.28 -5.09
C LYS A 398 21.53 -8.16 -6.07
N GLY A 399 22.58 -8.33 -6.86
CA GLY A 399 23.01 -7.32 -7.82
C GLY A 399 23.89 -6.24 -7.19
N ILE A 400 24.04 -5.13 -7.91
CA ILE A 400 25.00 -4.06 -7.60
C ILE A 400 24.24 -2.77 -7.20
N ILE A 401 24.51 -2.26 -6.00
CA ILE A 401 24.14 -0.88 -5.63
C ILE A 401 25.32 0.04 -5.94
N ASP A 402 25.16 1.01 -6.82
CA ASP A 402 26.12 2.08 -7.05
C ASP A 402 25.74 3.31 -6.22
N ALA A 403 26.58 3.62 -5.24
CA ALA A 403 26.32 4.64 -4.24
C ALA A 403 26.74 6.03 -4.71
N ALA A 404 25.86 7.02 -4.51
CA ALA A 404 26.20 8.42 -4.68
C ALA A 404 27.23 8.90 -3.63
N SER A 405 27.97 9.96 -3.96
CA SER A 405 29.07 10.45 -3.14
C SER A 405 28.67 11.09 -1.82
N ASP A 406 27.43 11.53 -1.71
CA ASP A 406 26.83 12.25 -0.58
C ASP A 406 25.96 11.35 0.33
N LEU A 407 25.99 10.03 0.12
CA LEU A 407 25.23 9.07 0.90
C LEU A 407 25.65 9.07 2.37
N ASP A 408 24.70 9.09 3.32
CA ASP A 408 24.96 8.93 4.77
C ASP A 408 24.28 7.66 5.27
N ILE A 409 25.04 6.61 5.60
CA ILE A 409 24.51 5.31 6.06
C ILE A 409 24.89 5.12 7.54
N ARG A 410 23.90 5.04 8.42
CA ARG A 410 24.10 5.04 9.88
C ARG A 410 23.92 3.69 10.56
N GLY A 411 22.97 2.90 10.08
CA GLY A 411 22.53 1.62 10.64
C GLY A 411 23.21 0.39 10.07
N GLY A 412 24.08 0.52 9.07
CA GLY A 412 24.88 -0.60 8.55
C GLY A 412 24.73 -0.86 7.06
N LEU A 413 25.73 -1.54 6.49
CA LEU A 413 25.66 -2.16 5.17
C LEU A 413 25.48 -3.66 5.33
N VAL A 414 24.53 -4.25 4.60
CA VAL A 414 24.38 -5.69 4.46
C VAL A 414 24.46 -6.06 3.00
N ILE A 415 25.33 -7.01 2.68
CA ILE A 415 25.61 -7.39 1.31
C ILE A 415 25.51 -8.90 1.28
N GLN A 416 24.38 -9.40 0.78
CA GLN A 416 24.12 -10.83 0.71
C GLN A 416 25.05 -11.51 -0.30
N ALA A 417 25.06 -12.85 -0.32
CA ALA A 417 25.83 -13.59 -1.30
C ALA A 417 25.43 -13.16 -2.74
N ASP A 418 26.44 -12.91 -3.59
CA ASP A 418 26.31 -12.31 -4.94
C ASP A 418 25.85 -10.83 -4.99
N GLY A 419 25.65 -10.17 -3.84
CA GLY A 419 25.44 -8.74 -3.75
C GLY A 419 26.75 -7.95 -3.86
N VAL A 420 26.68 -6.75 -4.44
CA VAL A 420 27.79 -5.81 -4.48
C VAL A 420 27.33 -4.42 -4.06
N PHE A 421 28.10 -3.78 -3.20
CA PHE A 421 27.98 -2.36 -2.92
C PHE A 421 29.16 -1.63 -3.57
N ASP A 422 28.91 -0.92 -4.67
CA ASP A 422 29.89 -0.14 -5.41
C ASP A 422 29.98 1.28 -4.81
N ALA A 423 31.05 1.50 -4.06
CA ALA A 423 31.38 2.71 -3.32
C ALA A 423 32.50 3.52 -3.99
N LYS A 424 32.73 3.38 -5.30
CA LYS A 424 33.80 4.15 -5.99
C LYS A 424 33.68 5.66 -5.83
N ASN A 425 32.44 6.16 -5.84
CA ASN A 425 32.16 7.58 -5.65
C ASN A 425 31.89 7.93 -4.17
N PHE A 426 31.82 6.95 -3.27
CA PHE A 426 31.32 7.10 -1.91
C PHE A 426 32.40 6.75 -0.88
N THR A 427 32.63 7.62 0.11
CA THR A 427 33.48 7.27 1.25
C THR A 427 32.68 6.50 2.28
N VAL A 428 32.95 5.20 2.42
CA VAL A 428 32.20 4.33 3.33
C VAL A 428 32.43 4.71 4.79
N THR A 429 31.42 5.31 5.43
CA THR A 429 31.49 5.79 6.83
C THR A 429 30.72 4.93 7.82
N THR A 430 29.83 4.04 7.37
CA THR A 430 29.01 3.17 8.24
C THR A 430 29.84 2.39 9.26
N LEU A 431 29.31 2.17 10.46
CA LEU A 431 30.02 1.46 11.54
C LEU A 431 29.96 -0.06 11.42
N SER A 432 28.98 -0.59 10.68
CA SER A 432 28.75 -2.04 10.59
C SER A 432 28.68 -2.50 9.13
N TYR A 433 29.28 -3.67 8.88
CA TYR A 433 29.21 -4.42 7.64
C TYR A 433 28.74 -5.85 7.94
N THR A 434 27.79 -6.35 7.14
CA THR A 434 27.42 -7.76 7.14
C THR A 434 27.59 -8.31 5.73
N PHE A 435 28.38 -9.37 5.60
CA PHE A 435 28.61 -10.07 4.34
C PHE A 435 27.95 -11.44 4.41
N GLY A 436 26.96 -11.65 3.55
CA GLY A 436 26.39 -12.98 3.31
C GLY A 436 27.39 -13.85 2.57
N VAL A 437 27.51 -15.11 3.00
CA VAL A 437 28.35 -16.14 2.38
C VAL A 437 27.53 -17.40 2.15
N ASP A 438 27.56 -17.92 0.92
CA ASP A 438 26.84 -19.13 0.50
C ASP A 438 27.70 -19.95 -0.47
N GLY A 439 28.34 -21.01 0.03
CA GLY A 439 29.28 -21.82 -0.74
C GLY A 439 30.47 -21.00 -1.22
N ILE A 440 30.64 -20.85 -2.55
CA ILE A 440 31.68 -19.98 -3.14
C ILE A 440 31.26 -18.50 -3.23
N ARG A 441 29.98 -18.22 -3.03
CA ARG A 441 29.38 -16.91 -3.28
C ARG A 441 29.46 -16.07 -2.02
N HIS A 442 29.71 -14.78 -2.19
CA HIS A 442 29.83 -13.86 -1.07
C HIS A 442 29.52 -12.43 -1.50
N GLY A 443 29.06 -11.62 -0.56
CA GLY A 443 28.89 -10.18 -0.75
C GLY A 443 30.23 -9.45 -0.87
N LYS A 444 30.24 -8.33 -1.60
CA LYS A 444 31.46 -7.52 -1.81
C LYS A 444 31.20 -6.02 -1.73
N ILE A 445 32.18 -5.27 -1.23
CA ILE A 445 32.28 -3.83 -1.39
C ILE A 445 33.32 -3.54 -2.46
N ALA A 446 32.91 -2.84 -3.52
CA ALA A 446 33.82 -2.31 -4.52
C ALA A 446 34.14 -0.83 -4.22
N ALA A 447 35.39 -0.42 -4.35
CA ALA A 447 35.80 0.97 -4.17
C ALA A 447 37.03 1.28 -5.05
N ASP A 448 37.36 2.56 -5.24
CA ASP A 448 38.62 2.98 -5.88
C ASP A 448 39.73 3.25 -4.84
N ASN A 449 39.33 3.66 -3.63
CA ASN A 449 40.24 3.96 -2.52
C ASN A 449 40.26 2.82 -1.50
N ALA A 450 41.26 2.86 -0.62
CA ALA A 450 41.34 1.91 0.47
C ALA A 450 40.18 2.08 1.47
N ILE A 451 39.61 0.97 1.94
CA ILE A 451 38.50 0.98 2.91
C ILE A 451 39.07 0.86 4.33
N SER A 452 38.66 1.76 5.22
CA SER A 452 39.07 1.70 6.63
C SER A 452 38.14 0.79 7.44
N LEU A 453 38.75 -0.19 8.12
CA LEU A 453 38.10 -1.10 9.07
C LEU A 453 38.27 -0.66 10.53
N THR A 454 38.89 0.50 10.78
CA THR A 454 39.06 1.01 12.15
C THR A 454 37.72 1.30 12.80
N ALA A 455 37.50 0.75 14.00
CA ALA A 455 36.27 0.88 14.78
C ALA A 455 35.01 0.43 14.02
N LYS A 456 35.12 -0.68 13.28
CA LYS A 456 34.02 -1.29 12.53
C LYS A 456 33.62 -2.63 13.12
N ASP A 457 32.35 -2.97 12.94
CA ASP A 457 31.81 -4.31 13.19
C ASP A 457 31.65 -5.04 11.86
N LEU A 458 32.30 -6.19 11.73
CA LEU A 458 32.22 -7.10 10.59
C LEU A 458 31.45 -8.35 11.01
N VAL A 459 30.36 -8.63 10.31
CA VAL A 459 29.59 -9.86 10.46
C VAL A 459 29.71 -10.67 9.18
N PHE A 460 30.18 -11.91 9.29
CA PHE A 460 30.13 -12.87 8.20
C PHE A 460 28.95 -13.81 8.45
N ASP A 461 27.90 -13.66 7.65
CA ASP A 461 26.65 -14.40 7.81
C ASP A 461 26.60 -15.58 6.85
N PHE A 462 26.82 -16.79 7.37
CA PHE A 462 26.88 -18.00 6.57
C PHE A 462 25.50 -18.61 6.44
N ALA A 463 24.90 -18.50 5.26
CA ALA A 463 23.65 -19.21 4.93
C ALA A 463 23.91 -20.72 4.76
N VAL A 464 25.03 -21.06 4.13
CA VAL A 464 25.53 -22.41 3.91
C VAL A 464 27.01 -22.45 4.29
N ALA A 465 27.50 -23.63 4.69
CA ALA A 465 28.92 -23.82 4.99
C ALA A 465 29.78 -23.39 3.79
N PRO A 466 30.78 -22.51 4.01
CA PRO A 466 31.71 -22.13 2.97
C PRO A 466 32.64 -23.30 2.60
N ILE A 467 33.30 -23.22 1.45
CA ILE A 467 34.11 -24.32 0.91
C ILE A 467 35.51 -24.27 1.52
N GLY A 468 35.98 -25.40 2.05
CA GLY A 468 37.35 -25.55 2.55
C GLY A 468 38.37 -25.48 1.42
N GLY A 469 39.49 -24.80 1.68
CA GLY A 469 40.54 -24.52 0.69
C GLY A 469 40.38 -23.18 -0.04
N GLU A 470 39.30 -22.44 0.24
CA GLU A 470 38.99 -21.17 -0.44
C GLU A 470 39.44 -19.94 0.36
N THR A 471 39.61 -18.84 -0.38
CA THR A 471 39.81 -17.50 0.18
C THR A 471 38.75 -16.55 -0.36
N TYR A 472 38.03 -15.90 0.54
CA TYR A 472 36.95 -14.98 0.24
C TYR A 472 37.45 -13.54 0.34
N SER A 473 37.24 -12.75 -0.71
CA SER A 473 37.64 -11.34 -0.78
C SER A 473 36.41 -10.45 -0.77
N PHE A 474 36.14 -9.82 0.38
CA PHE A 474 34.97 -8.97 0.59
C PHE A 474 35.16 -7.55 0.11
N PHE A 475 36.41 -7.15 -0.17
CA PHE A 475 36.78 -5.83 -0.64
C PHE A 475 37.54 -5.96 -1.96
N THR A 476 37.28 -5.08 -2.93
CA THR A 476 38.02 -5.07 -4.21
C THR A 476 39.33 -4.29 -4.15
N THR A 477 39.52 -3.48 -3.11
CA THR A 477 40.73 -2.67 -2.88
C THR A 477 41.40 -3.06 -1.57
N SER A 478 42.61 -2.53 -1.34
CA SER A 478 43.28 -2.69 -0.06
C SER A 478 42.41 -2.18 1.09
N VAL A 479 42.39 -2.89 2.20
CA VAL A 479 41.82 -2.39 3.46
C VAL A 479 42.91 -1.74 4.30
N THR A 480 42.50 -0.85 5.20
CA THR A 480 43.37 -0.24 6.22
C THR A 480 42.70 -0.39 7.58
N GLY A 481 43.49 -0.36 8.65
CA GLY A 481 42.93 -0.45 10.00
C GLY A 481 44.01 -0.50 11.05
N THR A 482 43.67 -0.13 12.29
CA THR A 482 44.52 -0.39 13.44
C THR A 482 44.26 -1.83 13.93
N ALA A 483 45.32 -2.59 14.23
CA ALA A 483 45.16 -3.93 14.79
C ALA A 483 44.25 -3.89 16.02
N ASN A 484 43.37 -4.88 16.16
CA ASN A 484 42.42 -5.01 17.28
C ASN A 484 41.36 -3.89 17.38
N SER A 485 41.21 -3.04 16.35
CA SER A 485 40.19 -1.98 16.33
C SER A 485 38.89 -2.38 15.62
N VAL A 486 38.82 -3.60 15.11
CA VAL A 486 37.65 -4.15 14.43
C VAL A 486 37.02 -5.22 15.32
N SER A 487 35.71 -5.36 15.30
CA SER A 487 35.03 -6.53 15.85
C SER A 487 34.66 -7.46 14.70
N VAL A 488 34.95 -8.75 14.80
CA VAL A 488 34.56 -9.74 13.79
C VAL A 488 33.68 -10.79 14.45
N THR A 489 32.54 -11.07 13.83
CA THR A 489 31.58 -12.09 14.28
C THR A 489 31.17 -12.97 13.11
N PHE A 490 31.08 -14.27 13.33
CA PHE A 490 30.49 -15.20 12.37
C PHE A 490 29.09 -15.58 12.86
N SER A 491 28.09 -15.40 11.99
CA SER A 491 26.68 -15.69 12.27
C SER A 491 26.10 -16.70 11.28
N GLY A 492 24.82 -17.03 11.46
CA GLY A 492 24.09 -17.96 10.59
C GLY A 492 24.21 -19.40 11.04
N THR A 493 24.08 -20.34 10.10
CA THR A 493 24.08 -21.79 10.39
C THR A 493 25.45 -22.30 10.86
N ASN A 494 26.51 -21.53 10.62
CA ASN A 494 27.90 -21.83 11.00
C ASN A 494 28.47 -20.75 11.92
N ALA A 495 27.65 -20.25 12.86
CA ALA A 495 28.09 -19.25 13.83
C ALA A 495 29.27 -19.78 14.67
N LEU A 496 30.28 -18.92 14.86
CA LEU A 496 31.55 -19.32 15.46
C LEU A 496 32.13 -18.17 16.29
N ALA A 497 32.66 -18.50 17.47
CA ALA A 497 33.38 -17.55 18.30
C ALA A 497 34.83 -17.46 17.82
N LEU A 498 35.29 -16.24 17.52
CA LEU A 498 36.62 -15.97 17.01
C LEU A 498 37.56 -15.53 18.13
N VAL A 499 38.83 -15.89 17.99
CA VAL A 499 39.93 -15.36 18.80
C VAL A 499 40.75 -14.41 17.95
N ASN A 500 40.97 -13.20 18.47
CA ASN A 500 41.84 -12.21 17.84
C ASN A 500 43.28 -12.35 18.37
N ASP A 501 44.22 -12.55 17.46
CA ASP A 501 45.64 -12.34 17.70
C ASP A 501 46.18 -11.30 16.71
N SER A 502 46.44 -10.10 17.21
CA SER A 502 47.15 -9.04 16.48
C SER A 502 46.49 -8.65 15.14
N GLY A 503 45.16 -8.68 15.05
CA GLY A 503 44.41 -8.36 13.84
C GLY A 503 44.07 -9.55 12.95
N ILE A 504 44.49 -10.77 13.34
CA ILE A 504 44.05 -12.02 12.73
C ILE A 504 42.98 -12.65 13.62
N TRP A 505 41.79 -12.80 13.07
CA TRP A 505 40.63 -13.39 13.73
C TRP A 505 40.47 -14.83 13.28
N SER A 506 40.61 -15.79 14.18
CA SER A 506 40.58 -17.20 13.80
C SER A 506 39.73 -18.06 14.72
N ALA A 507 39.22 -19.15 14.16
CA ALA A 507 38.56 -20.22 14.91
C ALA A 507 38.53 -21.51 14.08
N THR A 508 38.26 -22.64 14.74
CA THR A 508 38.17 -23.95 14.10
C THR A 508 36.77 -24.52 14.30
N LEU A 509 36.16 -25.00 13.21
CA LEU A 509 34.87 -25.68 13.20
C LEU A 509 34.93 -26.84 12.19
N ASP A 510 34.47 -28.03 12.59
CA ASP A 510 34.36 -29.22 11.73
C ASP A 510 35.64 -29.57 10.94
N GLY A 511 36.80 -29.38 11.57
CA GLY A 511 38.10 -29.68 10.94
C GLY A 511 38.53 -28.65 9.89
N LEU A 512 37.89 -27.48 9.84
CA LEU A 512 38.29 -26.33 9.05
C LEU A 512 38.75 -25.19 9.98
N VAL A 513 39.86 -24.53 9.62
CA VAL A 513 40.35 -23.31 10.26
C VAL A 513 39.87 -22.14 9.44
N TYR A 514 39.09 -21.28 10.08
CA TYR A 514 38.64 -20.01 9.55
C TYR A 514 39.58 -18.93 10.05
N SER A 515 40.11 -18.11 9.15
CA SER A 515 41.05 -17.05 9.49
C SER A 515 40.76 -15.80 8.67
N PHE A 516 40.29 -14.75 9.33
CA PHE A 516 40.14 -13.42 8.75
C PHE A 516 41.32 -12.53 9.12
N ASP A 517 42.02 -12.00 8.11
CA ASP A 517 43.15 -11.09 8.30
C ASP A 517 42.70 -9.64 8.02
N GLN A 518 42.70 -8.80 9.06
CA GLN A 518 42.28 -7.40 8.98
C GLN A 518 43.16 -6.56 8.03
N SER A 519 44.42 -6.95 7.80
CA SER A 519 45.35 -6.18 6.97
C SER A 519 45.09 -6.33 5.46
N VAL A 520 44.52 -7.46 5.06
CA VAL A 520 44.18 -7.77 3.66
C VAL A 520 42.68 -7.81 3.42
N GLY A 521 41.86 -7.96 4.46
CA GLY A 521 40.40 -7.95 4.36
C GLY A 521 39.85 -9.24 3.74
N SER A 522 40.56 -10.36 3.89
CA SER A 522 40.18 -11.66 3.34
C SER A 522 39.94 -12.70 4.43
N LEU A 523 38.99 -13.61 4.16
CA LEU A 523 38.74 -14.79 4.97
C LEU A 523 39.31 -16.01 4.25
N ALA A 524 40.29 -16.67 4.85
CA ALA A 524 40.80 -17.95 4.41
C ALA A 524 40.16 -19.09 5.20
N ILE A 525 39.78 -20.16 4.51
CA ILE A 525 39.23 -21.37 5.12
C ILE A 525 40.10 -22.53 4.70
N THR A 526 40.82 -23.12 5.65
CA THR A 526 41.81 -24.17 5.37
C THR A 526 41.48 -25.43 6.13
N ALA A 527 41.93 -26.59 5.64
CA ALA A 527 41.85 -27.81 6.44
C ALA A 527 42.68 -27.62 7.72
N ALA A 528 42.10 -27.95 8.87
CA ALA A 528 42.83 -28.01 10.12
C ALA A 528 43.95 -29.03 9.98
N VAL A 529 45.19 -28.56 9.97
CA VAL A 529 46.36 -29.44 10.02
C VAL A 529 46.31 -30.11 11.40
N PRO A 530 46.17 -31.44 11.51
CA PRO A 530 46.22 -32.09 12.80
C PRO A 530 47.54 -31.74 13.47
N GLU A 531 47.52 -31.27 14.71
CA GLU A 531 48.75 -30.93 15.40
C GLU A 531 49.74 -32.11 15.34
N PRO A 532 51.04 -31.85 15.07
CA PRO A 532 52.05 -32.90 14.98
C PRO A 532 52.09 -33.82 16.21
N ALA A 533 51.65 -33.32 17.37
CA ALA A 533 51.60 -34.06 18.63
C ALA A 533 50.64 -35.26 18.59
N MET A 534 49.47 -35.16 17.95
CA MET A 534 48.52 -36.30 17.86
C MET A 534 49.02 -37.40 16.93
N LEU A 535 49.64 -37.03 15.81
CA LEU A 535 50.31 -37.97 14.90
C LEU A 535 51.51 -38.64 15.56
N ALA A 536 52.31 -37.88 16.34
CA ALA A 536 53.43 -38.42 17.08
C ALA A 536 52.99 -39.39 18.20
N VAL A 537 51.88 -39.12 18.90
CA VAL A 537 51.31 -40.03 19.91
C VAL A 537 50.75 -41.29 19.26
N LEU A 538 50.04 -41.18 18.13
CA LEU A 538 49.50 -42.35 17.43
C LEU A 538 50.62 -43.23 16.86
N MET A 539 51.67 -42.63 16.29
CA MET A 539 52.87 -43.35 15.85
C MET A 539 53.68 -43.93 17.02
N GLY A 540 53.74 -43.22 18.15
CA GLY A 540 54.39 -43.70 19.38
C GLY A 540 53.68 -44.92 19.98
N VAL A 541 52.34 -44.90 20.04
CA VAL A 541 51.53 -46.01 20.55
C VAL A 541 51.58 -47.22 19.62
N SER A 542 51.51 -47.01 18.31
CA SER A 542 51.61 -48.11 17.33
C SER A 542 53.02 -48.72 17.27
N ALA A 543 54.08 -47.93 17.40
CA ALA A 543 55.45 -48.44 17.54
C ALA A 543 55.63 -49.24 18.85
N PHE A 544 55.03 -48.79 19.96
CA PHE A 544 55.08 -49.51 21.24
C PHE A 544 54.33 -50.84 21.19
N LEU A 545 53.13 -50.88 20.58
CA LEU A 545 52.35 -52.10 20.39
C LEU A 545 53.05 -53.10 19.45
N LEU A 546 53.66 -52.63 18.37
CA LEU A 546 54.44 -53.47 17.45
C LEU A 546 55.69 -54.04 18.15
N GLY A 547 56.32 -53.25 19.01
CA GLY A 547 57.44 -53.68 19.86
C GLY A 547 57.03 -54.78 20.85
N ILE A 548 55.86 -54.67 21.48
CA ILE A 548 55.32 -55.70 22.38
C ILE A 548 54.95 -56.97 21.61
N ALA A 549 54.30 -56.86 20.45
CA ALA A 549 53.91 -58.00 19.62
C ALA A 549 55.13 -58.80 19.13
N ARG A 550 56.19 -58.11 18.67
CA ARG A 550 57.46 -58.76 18.30
C ARG A 550 58.14 -59.45 19.48
N ARG A 551 58.08 -58.86 20.68
CA ARG A 551 58.69 -59.45 21.88
C ARG A 551 57.93 -60.68 22.39
N ARG A 552 56.62 -60.79 22.12
CA ARG A 552 55.83 -62.00 22.38
C ARG A 552 56.12 -63.10 21.36
N MET A 553 56.19 -62.78 20.07
CA MET A 553 56.49 -63.76 19.02
C MET A 553 57.93 -64.31 19.06
N ALA A 554 58.88 -63.61 19.70
CA ALA A 554 60.25 -64.11 19.89
C ALA A 554 60.44 -65.00 21.14
N ARG A 555 59.37 -65.27 21.91
CA ARG A 555 59.37 -66.10 23.12
C ARG A 555 58.49 -67.35 23.03
N GLU A 556 57.90 -67.59 21.86
CA GLU A 556 57.36 -68.88 21.43
C GLU A 556 58.35 -69.49 20.43
#